data_AF-A0A4P7NRB9-F1
#
_entry.id   AF-A0A4P7NRB9-F1
#
_cell.length_a   1.000
_cell.length_b   1.000
_cell.length_c   1.000
_cell.angle_alpha   90.00
_cell.angle_beta   90.00
_cell.angle_gamma   90.00
#
_symmetry.space_group_name_H-M   'P 1'
#
loop_
_entity.id
_entity.type
_entity.pdbx_description
1 polymer ?
#
loop_
_entity_poly.entity_id
_entity_poly.type
_entity_poly.pdbx_seq_one_letter_code
_entity_poly.pdbx_strand_id
1 'polypeptide(L)'
;MKLLNIVLLAIAGTAAAQADMADMTMAADKKDGKPMSTKAMCNKMFKLEGLEKIAGNQTLLNEITKNNATKADDIKDKAKKAEPELKALQDNSTLVAECGKYAAYRKEKRQCGEMHRLERLEKIAGNDTLLNQVTKNNATKADDLKKKAQERKATLETLQKNTTLTAFCAEQKDKQTCRSMKGMQKMVDNSKNQTFLDTKFKGNQTKIDEYKKKATKTEERLKTLESNSTLMDICKKQTQGGSGGGRTSSPSNGGTSIQAFGVSTSILALFAAGLVLL
;
A
#
# COMPACT_ATOMS: atom_id res chain seq x y z
N MET A 1 33.96 -20.78 11.21
CA MET A 1 33.70 -19.36 11.52
C MET A 1 32.82 -18.81 10.38
N LYS A 2 31.48 -18.77 10.34
CA LYS A 2 30.40 -18.51 11.31
C LYS A 2 30.58 -17.22 12.11
N LEU A 3 30.28 -16.08 11.47
CA LEU A 3 29.72 -14.82 12.04
C LEU A 3 29.78 -13.70 10.98
N LEU A 4 28.90 -13.72 9.96
CA LEU A 4 28.79 -12.60 8.99
C LEU A 4 27.46 -12.60 8.23
N ASN A 5 26.34 -12.96 8.86
CA ASN A 5 25.05 -13.12 8.16
C ASN A 5 23.82 -12.45 8.81
N ILE A 6 24.00 -11.42 9.64
CA ILE A 6 22.86 -10.75 10.33
C ILE A 6 22.73 -9.23 10.02
N VAL A 7 23.61 -8.62 9.23
CA VAL A 7 23.54 -7.16 8.95
C VAL A 7 23.06 -6.83 7.51
N LEU A 8 22.58 -7.82 6.75
CA LEU A 8 22.20 -7.66 5.33
C LEU A 8 20.68 -7.72 5.06
N LEU A 9 19.86 -7.38 6.06
CA LEU A 9 18.39 -7.29 5.92
C LEU A 9 17.83 -5.85 6.03
N ALA A 10 18.69 -4.83 6.07
CA ALA A 10 18.28 -3.43 6.21
C ALA A 10 18.39 -2.57 4.93
N ILE A 11 18.93 -3.09 3.82
CA ILE A 11 19.23 -2.27 2.61
C ILE A 11 18.62 -2.81 1.30
N ALA A 12 17.96 -3.97 1.29
CA ALA A 12 17.31 -4.49 0.07
C ALA A 12 15.96 -3.83 -0.28
N GLY A 13 15.64 -2.66 0.28
CA GLY A 13 14.33 -2.00 0.16
C GLY A 13 14.34 -0.54 -0.33
N THR A 14 15.45 -0.01 -0.85
CA THR A 14 15.52 1.42 -1.23
C THR A 14 15.02 1.75 -2.64
N ALA A 15 14.82 0.76 -3.53
CA ALA A 15 14.37 1.05 -4.91
C ALA A 15 12.87 1.43 -5.04
N ALA A 16 12.06 1.32 -3.97
CA ALA A 16 10.63 1.67 -4.01
C ALA A 16 10.27 3.00 -3.33
N ALA A 17 11.26 3.80 -2.90
CA ALA A 17 11.03 5.11 -2.26
C ALA A 17 11.22 6.33 -3.20
N GLN A 18 11.64 6.12 -4.45
CA GLN A 18 12.05 7.20 -5.36
C GLN A 18 10.91 7.97 -6.05
N ALA A 19 9.65 7.56 -5.94
CA ALA A 19 8.56 8.19 -6.71
C ALA A 19 7.78 9.31 -5.98
N ASP A 20 7.99 9.55 -4.68
CA ASP A 20 7.18 10.50 -3.89
C ASP A 20 7.98 11.69 -3.30
N MET A 21 9.23 11.93 -3.73
CA MET A 21 10.06 13.03 -3.19
C MET A 21 10.04 14.33 -4.01
N ALA A 22 9.28 14.38 -5.12
CA ALA A 22 9.23 15.56 -5.98
C ALA A 22 8.34 16.71 -5.43
N ASP A 23 7.58 16.48 -4.35
CA ASP A 23 6.81 17.54 -3.67
C ASP A 23 7.29 17.69 -2.21
N MET A 24 8.53 18.16 -2.06
CA MET A 24 9.05 18.66 -0.79
C MET A 24 8.85 20.18 -0.68
N THR A 25 7.66 20.68 -1.01
CA THR A 25 7.25 21.96 -0.45
C THR A 25 7.11 21.77 1.07
N MET A 26 7.91 22.50 1.84
CA MET A 26 7.72 22.65 3.28
C MET A 26 6.46 23.51 3.44
N ALA A 27 5.28 22.91 3.26
CA ALA A 27 4.03 23.60 3.45
C ALA A 27 3.95 24.04 4.91
N ALA A 28 4.07 25.36 5.11
CA ALA A 28 3.72 26.03 6.34
C ALA A 28 2.19 25.97 6.50
N ASP A 29 1.65 24.79 6.84
CA ASP A 29 0.22 24.61 7.05
C ASP A 29 -0.15 24.98 8.48
N LYS A 30 -0.29 26.29 8.70
CA LYS A 30 -1.37 26.84 9.55
C LYS A 30 -2.49 27.33 8.63
N LYS A 31 -3.02 26.47 7.76
CA LYS A 31 -4.37 26.70 7.24
C LYS A 31 -5.33 26.24 8.34
N ASP A 32 -6.04 27.18 8.95
CA ASP A 32 -7.21 27.00 9.84
C ASP A 32 -6.97 26.82 11.35
N GLY A 33 -5.74 26.99 11.87
CA GLY A 33 -5.49 26.98 13.33
C GLY A 33 -5.79 25.66 14.07
N LYS A 34 -6.15 24.60 13.34
CA LYS A 34 -6.39 23.27 13.93
C LYS A 34 -5.06 22.61 14.28
N PRO A 35 -4.96 21.94 15.45
CA PRO A 35 -3.77 21.16 15.78
C PRO A 35 -3.57 20.06 14.74
N MET A 36 -2.31 19.81 14.36
CA MET A 36 -2.00 18.68 13.48
C MET A 36 -2.46 17.37 14.14
N SER A 37 -3.08 16.49 13.36
CA SER A 37 -3.36 15.13 13.84
C SER A 37 -2.06 14.38 14.16
N THR A 38 -2.09 13.43 15.11
CA THR A 38 -0.93 12.56 15.44
C THR A 38 -0.33 11.92 14.19
N LYS A 39 -1.19 11.48 13.26
CA LYS A 39 -0.76 10.92 11.97
C LYS A 39 0.03 11.93 11.13
N ALA A 40 -0.40 13.19 11.08
CA ALA A 40 0.31 14.25 10.38
C ALA A 40 1.67 14.55 11.03
N MET A 41 1.71 14.62 12.37
CA MET A 41 2.96 14.78 13.12
C MET A 41 3.94 13.62 12.85
N CYS A 42 3.47 12.37 12.88
CA CYS A 42 4.32 11.22 12.56
C CYS A 42 4.81 11.22 11.11
N ASN A 43 3.96 11.58 10.15
CA ASN A 43 4.39 11.71 8.76
C ASN A 43 5.47 12.78 8.59
N LYS A 44 5.34 13.89 9.31
CA LYS A 44 6.34 14.95 9.34
C LYS A 44 7.65 14.43 9.93
N MET A 45 7.61 13.79 11.09
CA MET A 45 8.77 13.17 11.74
C MET A 45 9.50 12.22 10.78
N PHE A 46 8.80 11.28 10.14
CA PHE A 46 9.42 10.37 9.18
C PHE A 46 10.01 11.05 7.94
N LYS A 47 9.42 12.16 7.49
CA LYS A 47 9.95 12.93 6.36
C LYS A 47 11.28 13.58 6.73
N LEU A 48 11.37 14.15 7.93
CA LEU A 48 12.59 14.77 8.44
C LEU A 48 13.68 13.71 8.73
N GLU A 49 13.34 12.61 9.40
CA GLU A 49 14.25 11.47 9.61
C GLU A 49 14.77 10.90 8.28
N GLY A 50 13.89 10.80 7.28
CA GLY A 50 14.25 10.36 5.94
C GLY A 50 15.23 11.32 5.25
N LEU A 51 15.00 12.63 5.41
CA LEU A 51 15.86 13.67 4.87
C LEU A 51 17.26 13.62 5.50
N GLU A 52 17.35 13.51 6.83
CA GLU A 52 18.62 13.34 7.54
C GLU A 52 19.35 12.05 7.13
N LYS A 53 18.62 10.93 7.02
CA LYS A 53 19.19 9.65 6.57
C LYS A 53 19.79 9.74 5.16
N ILE A 54 19.13 10.46 4.25
CA ILE A 54 19.65 10.69 2.90
C ILE A 54 20.87 11.59 2.95
N ALA A 55 20.80 12.73 3.64
CA ALA A 55 21.90 13.69 3.74
C ALA A 55 23.16 13.09 4.39
N GLY A 56 22.99 12.20 5.36
CA GLY A 56 24.07 11.51 6.07
C GLY A 56 24.65 10.27 5.37
N ASN A 57 24.09 9.82 4.25
CA ASN A 57 24.58 8.66 3.51
C ASN A 57 25.04 9.06 2.10
N GLN A 58 26.35 9.24 1.92
CA GLN A 58 26.91 9.76 0.66
C GLN A 58 26.55 8.90 -0.57
N THR A 59 26.51 7.57 -0.43
CA THR A 59 26.13 6.66 -1.52
C THR A 59 24.68 6.87 -1.95
N LEU A 60 23.75 6.88 -0.98
CA LEU A 60 22.33 7.10 -1.24
C LEU A 60 22.06 8.52 -1.76
N LEU A 61 22.78 9.50 -1.22
CA LEU A 61 22.72 10.88 -1.67
C LEU A 61 23.13 10.99 -3.14
N ASN A 62 24.27 10.41 -3.50
CA ASN A 62 24.77 10.37 -4.87
C ASN A 62 23.81 9.64 -5.82
N GLU A 63 23.21 8.54 -5.38
CA GLU A 63 22.21 7.81 -6.15
C GLU A 63 20.99 8.68 -6.46
N ILE A 64 20.45 9.37 -5.44
CA ILE A 64 19.26 10.22 -5.56
C ILE A 64 19.55 11.48 -6.39
N THR A 65 20.72 12.10 -6.20
CA THR A 65 21.09 13.34 -6.90
C THR A 65 21.69 13.07 -8.27
N LYS A 66 21.90 11.81 -8.65
CA LYS A 66 22.64 11.39 -9.84
C LYS A 66 24.03 12.04 -9.91
N ASN A 67 24.74 12.05 -8.78
CA ASN A 67 26.03 12.71 -8.59
C ASN A 67 26.03 14.23 -8.87
N ASN A 68 24.87 14.89 -8.82
CA ASN A 68 24.81 16.34 -8.96
C ASN A 68 25.14 17.02 -7.61
N ALA A 69 26.28 17.72 -7.57
CA ALA A 69 26.79 18.36 -6.36
C ALA A 69 25.83 19.41 -5.79
N THR A 70 25.31 20.32 -6.61
CA THR A 70 24.37 21.37 -6.17
C THR A 70 23.12 20.78 -5.51
N LYS A 71 22.53 19.72 -6.10
CA LYS A 71 21.38 19.03 -5.51
C LYS A 71 21.72 18.32 -4.20
N ALA A 72 22.93 17.77 -4.09
CA ALA A 72 23.40 17.14 -2.87
C ALA A 72 23.54 18.15 -1.74
N ASP A 73 24.10 19.32 -2.03
CA ASP A 73 24.23 20.42 -1.08
C ASP A 73 22.87 20.98 -0.67
N ASP A 74 21.94 21.16 -1.61
CA ASP A 74 20.55 21.56 -1.31
C ASP A 74 19.86 20.59 -0.33
N ILE A 75 20.08 19.28 -0.48
CA ILE A 75 19.52 18.27 0.42
C ILE A 75 20.16 18.36 1.81
N LYS A 76 21.49 18.50 1.87
CA LYS A 76 22.23 18.66 3.13
C LYS A 76 21.78 19.91 3.88
N ASP A 77 21.58 21.02 3.18
CA ASP A 77 21.12 22.28 3.77
C ASP A 77 19.68 22.20 4.25
N LYS A 78 18.79 21.53 3.50
CA LYS A 78 17.43 21.25 3.96
C LYS A 78 17.42 20.35 5.20
N ALA A 79 18.28 19.35 5.27
CA ALA A 79 18.41 18.49 6.44
C ALA A 79 18.84 19.30 7.68
N LYS A 80 19.90 20.11 7.57
CA LYS A 80 20.37 21.00 8.66
C LYS A 80 19.28 21.95 9.14
N LYS A 81 18.51 22.55 8.21
CA LYS A 81 17.39 23.45 8.56
C LYS A 81 16.23 22.72 9.26
N ALA A 82 16.05 21.43 8.98
CA ALA A 82 15.00 20.61 9.58
C ALA A 82 15.38 19.99 10.92
N GLU A 83 16.68 19.90 11.24
CA GLU A 83 17.20 19.27 12.46
C GLU A 83 16.56 19.80 13.75
N PRO A 84 16.38 21.12 13.98
CA PRO A 84 15.74 21.62 15.21
C PRO A 84 14.28 21.17 15.33
N GLU A 85 13.57 21.10 14.20
CA GLU A 85 12.18 20.67 14.17
C GLU A 85 12.04 19.17 14.38
N LEU A 86 12.93 18.36 13.79
CA LEU A 86 12.96 16.93 14.07
C LEU A 86 13.24 16.65 15.54
N LYS A 87 14.23 17.33 16.11
CA LYS A 87 14.57 17.21 17.54
C LYS A 87 13.38 17.56 18.43
N ALA A 88 12.68 18.65 18.15
CA ALA A 88 11.48 19.03 18.89
C ALA A 88 10.35 17.97 18.82
N LEU A 89 10.20 17.28 17.69
CA LEU A 89 9.26 16.16 17.55
C LEU A 89 9.72 14.91 18.33
N GLN A 90 11.03 14.63 18.32
CA GLN A 90 11.64 13.49 19.01
C GLN A 90 11.67 13.65 20.54
N ASP A 91 11.75 14.88 21.03
CA ASP A 91 11.70 15.18 22.47
C ASP A 91 10.31 14.89 23.08
N ASN A 92 9.26 14.77 22.26
CA ASN A 92 7.94 14.33 22.70
C ASN A 92 7.84 12.80 22.72
N SER A 93 8.17 12.19 23.86
CA SER A 93 8.20 10.72 24.03
C SER A 93 6.88 10.02 23.69
N THR A 94 5.73 10.61 24.03
CA THR A 94 4.41 10.09 23.68
C THR A 94 4.20 10.06 22.16
N LEU A 95 4.58 11.15 21.47
CA LEU A 95 4.51 11.20 20.01
C LEU A 95 5.43 10.16 19.38
N VAL A 96 6.67 10.03 19.86
CA VAL A 96 7.62 9.01 19.37
C VAL A 96 7.06 7.60 19.52
N ALA A 97 6.45 7.27 20.66
CA ALA A 97 5.84 5.97 20.89
C ALA A 97 4.69 5.69 19.90
N GLU A 98 3.80 6.65 19.68
CA GLU A 98 2.70 6.53 18.71
C GLU A 98 3.23 6.44 17.27
N CYS A 99 4.25 7.23 16.92
CA CYS A 99 4.89 7.14 15.63
C CYS A 99 5.62 5.81 15.43
N GLY A 100 6.18 5.19 16.47
CA GLY A 100 6.73 3.84 16.40
C GLY A 100 5.70 2.80 15.96
N LYS A 101 4.50 2.83 16.55
CA LYS A 101 3.36 1.97 16.13
C LYS A 101 2.97 2.24 14.68
N TYR A 102 2.90 3.52 14.30
CA TYR A 102 2.56 3.91 12.94
C TYR A 102 3.64 3.53 11.92
N ALA A 103 4.93 3.57 12.29
CA ALA A 103 6.05 3.12 11.48
C ALA A 103 5.97 1.62 11.20
N ALA A 104 5.70 0.82 12.24
CA ALA A 104 5.49 -0.62 12.12
C ALA A 104 4.33 -0.92 11.15
N TYR A 105 3.18 -0.26 11.33
CA TYR A 105 2.04 -0.39 10.42
C TYR A 105 2.39 -0.02 8.97
N ARG A 106 3.13 1.08 8.74
CA ARG A 106 3.57 1.49 7.39
C ARG A 106 4.53 0.47 6.78
N LYS A 107 5.42 -0.11 7.59
CA LYS A 107 6.36 -1.15 7.16
C LYS A 107 5.62 -2.40 6.72
N GLU A 108 4.73 -2.93 7.54
CA GLU A 108 3.88 -4.08 7.21
C GLU A 108 3.08 -3.82 5.92
N LYS A 109 2.49 -2.63 5.80
CA LYS A 109 1.75 -2.24 4.58
C LYS A 109 2.62 -2.17 3.33
N ARG A 110 3.86 -1.67 3.43
CA ARG A 110 4.81 -1.64 2.30
C ARG A 110 5.21 -3.05 1.90
N GLN A 111 5.59 -3.89 2.88
CA GLN A 111 5.94 -5.29 2.64
C GLN A 111 4.78 -6.07 2.04
N CYS A 112 3.55 -5.75 2.44
CA CYS A 112 2.36 -6.32 1.84
C CYS A 112 2.17 -5.94 0.37
N GLY A 113 2.35 -4.66 0.05
CA GLY A 113 2.30 -4.17 -1.32
C GLY A 113 3.41 -4.79 -2.18
N GLU A 114 4.60 -4.99 -1.61
CA GLU A 114 5.70 -5.69 -2.28
C GLU A 114 5.35 -7.16 -2.54
N MET A 115 4.87 -7.89 -1.52
CA MET A 115 4.43 -9.27 -1.66
C MET A 115 3.42 -9.43 -2.80
N HIS A 116 2.35 -8.61 -2.84
CA HIS A 116 1.36 -8.67 -3.91
C HIS A 116 1.90 -8.31 -5.30
N ARG A 117 2.90 -7.41 -5.38
CA ARG A 117 3.55 -7.09 -6.66
C ARG A 117 4.37 -8.28 -7.16
N LEU A 118 5.09 -8.95 -6.27
CA LEU A 118 5.88 -10.13 -6.60
C LEU A 118 5.00 -11.32 -6.97
N GLU A 119 3.92 -11.58 -6.22
CA GLU A 119 2.93 -12.62 -6.58
C GLU A 119 2.32 -12.40 -7.97
N ARG A 120 2.01 -11.13 -8.30
CA ARG A 120 1.51 -10.77 -9.63
C ARG A 120 2.58 -10.99 -10.70
N LEU A 121 3.82 -10.62 -10.42
CA LEU A 121 4.94 -10.81 -11.33
C LEU A 121 5.15 -12.29 -11.64
N GLU A 122 5.15 -13.16 -10.63
CA GLU A 122 5.23 -14.61 -10.82
C GLU A 122 4.04 -15.15 -11.62
N LYS A 123 2.82 -14.71 -11.31
CA LYS A 123 1.62 -15.12 -12.05
C LYS A 123 1.68 -14.73 -13.52
N ILE A 124 2.18 -13.53 -13.85
CA ILE A 124 2.37 -13.09 -15.23
C ILE A 124 3.47 -13.92 -15.90
N ALA A 125 4.63 -14.05 -15.27
CA ALA A 125 5.77 -14.77 -15.82
C ALA A 125 5.50 -16.28 -16.05
N GLY A 126 4.65 -16.89 -15.22
CA GLY A 126 4.26 -18.30 -15.32
C GLY A 126 3.04 -18.58 -16.21
N ASN A 127 2.47 -17.58 -16.89
CA ASN A 127 1.34 -17.76 -17.80
C ASN A 127 1.65 -17.11 -19.15
N ASP A 128 2.02 -17.91 -20.16
CA ASP A 128 2.49 -17.39 -21.44
C ASP A 128 1.44 -16.51 -22.14
N THR A 129 0.14 -16.81 -22.04
CA THR A 129 -0.93 -15.95 -22.59
C THR A 129 -0.94 -14.57 -21.95
N LEU A 130 -0.92 -14.51 -20.61
CA LEU A 130 -0.90 -13.25 -19.86
C LEU A 130 0.41 -12.50 -20.07
N LEU A 131 1.53 -13.22 -20.12
CA LEU A 131 2.84 -12.65 -20.40
C LEU A 131 2.87 -12.02 -21.79
N ASN A 132 2.40 -12.73 -22.82
CA ASN A 132 2.30 -12.24 -24.19
C ASN A 132 1.38 -11.03 -24.29
N GLN A 133 0.25 -11.04 -23.57
CA GLN A 133 -0.65 -9.90 -23.49
C GLN A 133 0.02 -8.67 -22.86
N VAL A 134 0.70 -8.83 -21.72
CA VAL A 134 1.38 -7.73 -20.99
C VAL A 134 2.57 -7.19 -21.79
N THR A 135 3.30 -8.08 -22.46
CA THR A 135 4.51 -7.72 -23.24
C THR A 135 4.19 -7.32 -24.67
N LYS A 136 2.92 -7.44 -25.10
CA LYS A 136 2.47 -7.25 -26.49
C LYS A 136 3.27 -8.10 -27.48
N ASN A 137 3.49 -9.37 -27.12
CA ASN A 137 4.29 -10.35 -27.88
C ASN A 137 5.75 -9.92 -28.10
N ASN A 138 6.30 -9.04 -27.26
CA ASN A 138 7.71 -8.67 -27.34
C ASN A 138 8.57 -9.64 -26.53
N ALA A 139 9.34 -10.49 -27.24
CA ALA A 139 10.18 -11.53 -26.63
C ALA A 139 11.17 -10.98 -25.59
N THR A 140 11.90 -9.91 -25.91
CA THR A 140 12.88 -9.31 -24.99
C THR A 140 12.25 -8.84 -23.67
N LYS A 141 11.05 -8.24 -23.73
CA LYS A 141 10.30 -7.84 -22.52
C LYS A 141 9.78 -9.04 -21.74
N ALA A 142 9.37 -10.10 -22.43
CA ALA A 142 8.95 -11.35 -21.80
C ALA A 142 10.09 -12.00 -21.02
N ASP A 143 11.28 -12.07 -21.63
CA ASP A 143 12.48 -12.63 -20.99
C ASP A 143 12.95 -11.78 -19.80
N ASP A 144 12.92 -10.44 -19.92
CA ASP A 144 13.22 -9.53 -18.80
C ASP A 144 12.24 -9.71 -17.62
N LEU A 145 10.94 -9.88 -17.90
CA LEU A 145 9.94 -10.18 -16.86
C LEU A 145 10.16 -11.54 -16.21
N LYS A 146 10.45 -12.59 -16.99
CA LYS A 146 10.75 -13.93 -16.47
C LYS A 146 12.01 -13.88 -15.58
N LYS A 147 13.06 -13.20 -16.03
CA LYS A 147 14.30 -13.00 -15.25
C LYS A 147 14.04 -12.26 -13.94
N LYS A 148 13.30 -11.14 -13.98
CA LYS A 148 12.94 -10.39 -12.76
C LYS A 148 12.10 -11.21 -11.79
N ALA A 149 11.17 -12.04 -12.29
CA ALA A 149 10.40 -12.95 -11.45
C ALA A 149 11.33 -13.94 -10.72
N GLN A 150 12.27 -14.55 -11.45
CA GLN A 150 13.25 -15.48 -10.87
C GLN A 150 14.15 -14.81 -9.82
N GLU A 151 14.68 -13.62 -10.11
CA GLU A 151 15.54 -12.85 -9.19
C GLU A 151 14.82 -12.49 -7.87
N ARG A 152 13.50 -12.28 -7.93
CA ARG A 152 12.69 -11.86 -6.77
C ARG A 152 11.99 -13.01 -6.05
N LYS A 153 12.09 -14.23 -6.55
CA LYS A 153 11.45 -15.41 -5.98
C LYS A 153 11.84 -15.63 -4.51
N ALA A 154 13.14 -15.57 -4.18
CA ALA A 154 13.60 -15.72 -2.80
C ALA A 154 13.06 -14.62 -1.86
N THR A 155 12.91 -13.39 -2.36
CA THR A 155 12.29 -12.29 -1.59
C THR A 155 10.82 -12.58 -1.33
N LEU A 156 10.07 -13.03 -2.35
CA LEU A 156 8.66 -13.39 -2.18
C LEU A 156 8.50 -14.53 -1.17
N GLU A 157 9.27 -15.61 -1.29
CA GLU A 157 9.25 -16.73 -0.34
C GLU A 157 9.56 -16.27 1.10
N THR A 158 10.49 -15.32 1.27
CA THR A 158 10.80 -14.74 2.58
C THR A 158 9.61 -13.95 3.15
N LEU A 159 8.93 -13.15 2.32
CA LEU A 159 7.75 -12.39 2.75
C LEU A 159 6.58 -13.33 3.09
N GLN A 160 6.36 -14.39 2.30
CA GLN A 160 5.29 -15.37 2.52
C GLN A 160 5.50 -16.25 3.76
N LYS A 161 6.75 -16.52 4.14
CA LYS A 161 7.06 -17.24 5.39
C LYS A 161 6.77 -16.44 6.66
N ASN A 162 6.66 -15.11 6.55
CA ASN A 162 6.31 -14.27 7.70
C ASN A 162 4.79 -14.31 7.95
N THR A 163 4.36 -15.17 8.87
CA THR A 163 2.95 -15.41 9.19
C THR A 163 2.21 -14.16 9.70
N THR A 164 2.89 -13.30 10.46
CA THR A 164 2.32 -12.03 10.91
C THR A 164 2.05 -11.10 9.73
N LEU A 165 2.98 -11.01 8.78
CA LEU A 165 2.82 -10.22 7.56
C LEU A 165 1.71 -10.77 6.66
N THR A 166 1.62 -12.09 6.45
CA THR A 166 0.58 -12.69 5.61
C THR A 166 -0.81 -12.51 6.21
N ALA A 167 -0.95 -12.64 7.53
CA ALA A 167 -2.20 -12.33 8.24
C ALA A 167 -2.57 -10.85 8.10
N PHE A 168 -1.60 -9.94 8.29
CA PHE A 168 -1.82 -8.51 8.07
C PHE A 168 -2.25 -8.21 6.63
N CYS A 169 -1.64 -8.88 5.65
CA CYS A 169 -1.99 -8.72 4.24
C CYS A 169 -3.40 -9.18 3.89
N ALA A 170 -3.81 -10.33 4.42
CA ALA A 170 -5.17 -10.81 4.28
C ALA A 170 -6.17 -9.76 4.82
N GLU A 171 -5.93 -9.24 6.02
CA GLU A 171 -6.75 -8.18 6.60
C GLU A 171 -6.80 -6.92 5.71
N GLN A 172 -5.67 -6.46 5.17
CA GLN A 172 -5.65 -5.31 4.26
C GLN A 172 -6.40 -5.58 2.94
N LYS A 173 -6.29 -6.80 2.40
CA LYS A 173 -6.98 -7.22 1.19
C LYS A 173 -8.50 -7.22 1.41
N ASP A 174 -8.96 -7.73 2.55
CA ASP A 174 -10.38 -7.71 2.91
C ASP A 174 -10.87 -6.27 3.05
N LYS A 175 -10.11 -5.42 3.77
CA LYS A 175 -10.43 -3.99 3.90
C LYS A 175 -10.52 -3.29 2.55
N GLN A 176 -9.63 -3.60 1.62
CA GLN A 176 -9.67 -3.04 0.26
C GLN A 176 -10.88 -3.56 -0.51
N THR A 177 -11.19 -4.85 -0.38
CA THR A 177 -12.35 -5.48 -1.02
C THR A 177 -13.66 -4.85 -0.54
N CYS A 178 -13.83 -4.66 0.77
CA CYS A 178 -14.99 -3.99 1.35
C CYS A 178 -15.14 -2.54 0.86
N ARG A 179 -14.03 -1.80 0.75
CA ARG A 179 -14.05 -0.44 0.17
C ARG A 179 -14.42 -0.46 -1.31
N SER A 180 -13.92 -1.45 -2.05
CA SER A 180 -14.25 -1.65 -3.47
C SER A 180 -15.75 -1.93 -3.62
N MET A 181 -16.33 -2.81 -2.79
CA MET A 181 -17.76 -3.11 -2.79
C MET A 181 -18.60 -1.87 -2.54
N LYS A 182 -18.23 -1.03 -1.55
CA LYS A 182 -18.90 0.25 -1.31
C LYS A 182 -18.82 1.20 -2.52
N GLY A 183 -17.68 1.23 -3.21
CA GLY A 183 -17.50 1.99 -4.45
C GLY A 183 -18.36 1.46 -5.60
N MET A 184 -18.45 0.15 -5.74
CA MET A 184 -19.29 -0.53 -6.73
C MET A 184 -20.77 -0.26 -6.46
N GLN A 185 -21.22 -0.36 -5.22
CA GLN A 185 -22.59 -0.01 -4.82
C GLN A 185 -22.91 1.44 -5.19
N LYS A 186 -22.05 2.39 -4.83
CA LYS A 186 -22.23 3.81 -5.19
C LYS A 186 -22.31 4.03 -6.70
N MET A 187 -21.54 3.29 -7.50
CA MET A 187 -21.61 3.36 -8.96
C MET A 187 -22.96 2.85 -9.49
N VAL A 188 -23.45 1.75 -8.93
CA VAL A 188 -24.77 1.18 -9.27
C VAL A 188 -25.88 2.16 -8.90
N ASP A 189 -25.85 2.73 -7.69
CA ASP A 189 -26.83 3.73 -7.23
C ASP A 189 -26.83 4.96 -8.14
N ASN A 190 -25.65 5.48 -8.46
CA ASN A 190 -25.49 6.62 -9.36
C ASN A 190 -25.99 6.33 -10.78
N SER A 191 -25.87 5.10 -11.28
CA SER A 191 -26.39 4.72 -12.61
C SER A 191 -27.91 4.67 -12.70
N LYS A 192 -28.58 4.58 -11.53
CA LYS A 192 -30.03 4.61 -11.40
C LYS A 192 -30.55 6.04 -11.13
N ASN A 193 -29.66 7.00 -10.84
CA ASN A 193 -30.00 8.40 -10.57
C ASN A 193 -29.84 9.27 -11.84
N GLN A 194 -30.94 9.53 -12.54
CA GLN A 194 -30.93 10.28 -13.80
C GLN A 194 -30.36 11.71 -13.64
N THR A 195 -30.71 12.43 -12.57
CA THR A 195 -30.17 13.77 -12.29
C THR A 195 -28.65 13.77 -12.13
N PHE A 196 -28.09 12.78 -11.43
CA PHE A 196 -26.63 12.61 -11.31
C PHE A 196 -26.00 12.39 -12.69
N LEU A 197 -26.59 11.53 -13.52
CA LEU A 197 -26.10 11.20 -14.85
C LEU A 197 -26.13 12.43 -15.77
N ASP A 198 -27.25 13.14 -15.82
CA ASP A 198 -27.41 14.34 -16.64
C ASP A 198 -26.44 15.43 -16.21
N THR A 199 -26.27 15.64 -14.91
CA THR A 199 -25.28 16.61 -14.37
C THR A 199 -23.85 16.19 -14.68
N LYS A 200 -23.51 14.92 -14.46
CA LYS A 200 -22.14 14.39 -14.62
C LYS A 200 -21.70 14.37 -16.08
N PHE A 201 -22.62 14.04 -16.99
CA PHE A 201 -22.35 13.86 -18.41
C PHE A 201 -22.89 14.99 -19.29
N LYS A 202 -23.46 16.05 -18.70
CA LYS A 202 -24.04 17.21 -19.39
C LYS A 202 -25.06 16.80 -20.45
N GLY A 203 -25.90 15.82 -20.13
CA GLY A 203 -26.89 15.25 -21.04
C GLY A 203 -26.31 14.45 -22.23
N ASN A 204 -25.02 14.10 -22.24
CA ASN A 204 -24.46 13.27 -23.31
C ASN A 204 -24.94 11.82 -23.19
N GLN A 205 -25.92 11.44 -24.02
CA GLN A 205 -26.58 10.13 -23.95
C GLN A 205 -25.61 8.96 -24.15
N THR A 206 -24.65 9.04 -25.08
CA THR A 206 -23.68 7.96 -25.32
C THR A 206 -22.84 7.65 -24.09
N LYS A 207 -22.37 8.69 -23.36
CA LYS A 207 -21.60 8.50 -22.12
C LYS A 207 -22.48 7.98 -20.98
N ILE A 208 -23.73 8.40 -20.92
CA ILE A 208 -24.71 7.90 -19.96
C ILE A 208 -24.94 6.41 -20.17
N ASP A 209 -25.16 5.98 -21.41
CA ASP A 209 -25.37 4.57 -21.76
C ASP A 209 -24.13 3.72 -21.51
N GLU A 210 -22.94 4.23 -21.83
CA GLU A 210 -21.67 3.57 -21.50
C GLU A 210 -21.49 3.41 -19.98
N TYR A 211 -21.83 4.43 -19.20
CA TYR A 211 -21.78 4.37 -17.74
C TYR A 211 -22.77 3.35 -17.18
N LYS A 212 -24.03 3.35 -17.65
CA LYS A 212 -25.05 2.36 -17.27
C LYS A 212 -24.59 0.94 -17.60
N LYS A 213 -24.02 0.72 -18.80
CA LYS A 213 -23.46 -0.58 -19.21
C LYS A 213 -22.32 -1.05 -18.28
N LYS A 214 -21.41 -0.14 -17.89
CA LYS A 214 -20.36 -0.46 -16.92
C LYS A 214 -20.95 -0.76 -15.53
N ALA A 215 -21.98 -0.03 -15.12
CA ALA A 215 -22.64 -0.24 -13.83
C ALA A 215 -23.35 -1.59 -13.74
N THR A 216 -23.99 -2.07 -14.82
CA THR A 216 -24.58 -3.42 -14.86
C THR A 216 -23.53 -4.51 -14.62
N LYS A 217 -22.37 -4.45 -15.30
CA LYS A 217 -21.26 -5.39 -15.07
C LYS A 217 -20.73 -5.31 -13.64
N THR A 218 -20.68 -4.09 -13.09
CA THR A 218 -20.28 -3.85 -11.70
C THR A 218 -21.30 -4.43 -10.71
N GLU A 219 -22.60 -4.34 -11.00
CA GLU A 219 -23.68 -4.92 -10.20
C GLU A 219 -23.60 -6.44 -10.17
N GLU A 220 -23.34 -7.09 -11.30
CA GLU A 220 -23.09 -8.54 -11.37
C GLU A 220 -21.91 -8.95 -10.49
N ARG A 221 -20.77 -8.24 -10.62
CA ARG A 221 -19.59 -8.49 -9.79
C ARG A 221 -19.85 -8.25 -8.31
N LEU A 222 -20.63 -7.22 -7.99
CA LEU A 222 -21.00 -6.91 -6.61
C LEU A 222 -21.83 -8.06 -6.02
N LYS A 223 -22.84 -8.57 -6.74
CA LYS A 223 -23.64 -9.73 -6.32
C LYS A 223 -22.78 -10.97 -6.05
N THR A 224 -21.77 -11.24 -6.89
CA THR A 224 -20.82 -12.34 -6.67
C THR A 224 -20.00 -12.17 -5.38
N LEU A 225 -19.65 -10.93 -5.02
CA LEU A 225 -18.94 -10.67 -3.77
C LEU A 225 -19.87 -10.73 -2.56
N GLU A 226 -21.10 -10.24 -2.69
CA GLU A 226 -22.13 -10.27 -1.65
C GLU A 226 -22.60 -11.68 -1.30
N SER A 227 -22.52 -12.63 -2.24
CA SER A 227 -22.79 -14.04 -1.97
C SER A 227 -21.73 -14.71 -1.08
N ASN A 228 -20.57 -14.08 -0.87
CA ASN A 228 -19.56 -14.58 0.07
C ASN A 228 -19.89 -14.08 1.49
N SER A 229 -20.56 -14.91 2.28
CA SER A 229 -21.00 -14.57 3.64
C SER A 229 -19.85 -14.15 4.56
N THR A 230 -18.71 -14.85 4.51
CA THR A 230 -17.53 -14.51 5.31
C THR A 230 -17.01 -13.11 4.99
N LEU A 231 -16.89 -12.76 3.70
CA LEU A 231 -16.49 -11.43 3.28
C LEU A 231 -17.50 -10.36 3.75
N MET A 232 -18.80 -10.65 3.64
CA MET A 232 -19.84 -9.73 4.10
C MET A 232 -19.78 -9.48 5.60
N ASP A 233 -19.49 -10.50 6.40
CA ASP A 233 -19.34 -10.35 7.85
C ASP A 233 -18.11 -9.51 8.20
N ILE A 234 -16.99 -9.69 7.49
CA ILE A 234 -15.79 -8.85 7.65
C ILE A 234 -16.13 -7.39 7.29
N CYS A 235 -16.82 -7.16 6.17
CA CYS A 235 -17.19 -5.81 5.73
C CYS A 235 -18.16 -5.13 6.70
N LYS A 236 -19.12 -5.85 7.28
CA LYS A 236 -20.04 -5.33 8.31
C LYS A 236 -19.30 -4.96 9.59
N LYS A 237 -18.37 -5.79 10.06
CA LYS A 237 -17.53 -5.46 11.23
C LYS A 237 -16.70 -4.20 10.99
N GLN A 238 -16.23 -4.00 9.76
CA GLN A 238 -15.46 -2.82 9.39
C GLN A 238 -16.30 -1.53 9.34
N THR A 239 -17.59 -1.60 8.97
CA THR A 239 -18.47 -0.42 8.97
C THR A 239 -18.93 -0.04 10.37
N GLN A 240 -19.00 -1.00 11.31
CA GLN A 240 -19.37 -0.76 12.70
C GLN A 240 -18.22 -0.22 13.56
N GLY A 241 -16.96 -0.50 13.20
CA GLY A 241 -15.76 -0.01 13.89
C GLY A 241 -15.41 1.46 13.66
N GLY A 242 -16.41 2.34 13.52
CA GLY A 242 -16.22 3.78 13.25
C GLY A 242 -15.18 4.44 14.15
N SER A 243 -14.10 4.96 13.55
CA SER A 243 -13.17 5.99 14.04
C SER A 243 -12.50 5.85 15.42
N GLY A 244 -12.63 4.73 16.13
CA GLY A 244 -11.86 4.46 17.36
C GLY A 244 -10.49 3.85 17.02
N GLY A 245 -9.48 4.69 16.82
CA GLY A 245 -8.09 4.29 16.51
C GLY A 245 -7.33 3.60 17.65
N GLY A 246 -7.95 2.66 18.35
CA GLY A 246 -7.30 1.81 19.33
C GLY A 246 -7.16 0.40 18.78
N ARG A 247 -6.02 0.08 18.17
CA ARG A 247 -5.53 -1.30 18.26
C ARG A 247 -5.30 -1.54 19.74
N THR A 248 -6.24 -2.18 20.44
CA THR A 248 -5.93 -2.82 21.71
C THR A 248 -4.83 -3.83 21.39
N SER A 249 -3.60 -3.46 21.71
CA SER A 249 -2.48 -4.39 21.78
C SER A 249 -2.96 -5.57 22.61
N SER A 250 -3.07 -6.75 21.99
CA SER A 250 -3.24 -8.00 22.71
C SER A 250 -2.21 -8.02 23.83
N PRO A 251 -2.62 -8.15 25.10
CA PRO A 251 -1.67 -8.35 26.19
C PRO A 251 -0.90 -9.63 25.88
N SER A 252 0.42 -9.56 25.83
CA SER A 252 1.28 -10.72 25.83
C SER A 252 1.28 -11.32 27.25
N ASN A 253 0.17 -11.94 27.65
CA ASN A 253 0.16 -12.83 28.81
C ASN A 253 0.16 -14.26 28.29
N GLY A 254 1.24 -14.98 28.62
CA GLY A 254 1.38 -16.40 28.40
C GLY A 254 0.18 -17.13 28.99
N GLY A 255 -0.50 -17.88 28.12
CA GLY A 255 -1.72 -18.58 28.46
C GLY A 255 -2.23 -19.25 27.19
N THR A 256 -1.82 -20.50 27.01
CA THR A 256 -2.31 -21.43 26.01
C THR A 256 -3.84 -21.39 25.88
N SER A 257 -4.32 -20.68 24.86
CA SER A 257 -5.66 -20.81 24.30
C SER A 257 -5.58 -20.37 22.85
N ILE A 258 -5.07 -21.27 22.03
CA ILE A 258 -5.23 -21.22 20.58
C ILE A 258 -6.70 -21.54 20.32
N GLN A 259 -7.59 -20.55 20.41
CA GLN A 259 -8.74 -20.58 19.53
C GLN A 259 -8.20 -20.27 18.15
N ALA A 260 -7.89 -21.34 17.43
CA ALA A 260 -7.67 -21.30 16.00
C ALA A 260 -8.86 -20.55 15.40
N PHE A 261 -8.66 -19.28 15.05
CA PHE A 261 -9.43 -18.69 13.97
C PHE A 261 -9.20 -19.63 12.82
N GLY A 262 -10.22 -20.48 12.58
CA GLY A 262 -10.14 -21.59 11.65
C GLY A 262 -9.45 -21.09 10.41
N VAL A 263 -8.40 -21.82 10.01
CA VAL A 263 -7.68 -21.61 8.77
C VAL A 263 -8.77 -21.41 7.72
N SER A 264 -9.05 -20.15 7.40
CA SER A 264 -10.02 -19.81 6.38
C SER A 264 -9.29 -20.27 5.15
N THR A 265 -9.63 -21.49 4.71
CA THR A 265 -9.19 -22.08 3.46
C THR A 265 -9.48 -20.99 2.47
N SER A 266 -8.42 -20.25 2.12
CA SER A 266 -8.53 -19.11 1.25
C SER A 266 -8.95 -19.73 -0.06
N ILE A 267 -10.26 -19.66 -0.34
CA ILE A 267 -10.83 -20.14 -1.58
C ILE A 267 -10.23 -19.22 -2.63
N LEU A 268 -9.05 -19.61 -3.11
CA LEU A 268 -8.38 -19.20 -4.32
C LEU A 268 -9.17 -19.77 -5.52
N ALA A 269 -10.50 -19.68 -5.47
CA ALA A 269 -11.32 -19.94 -6.64
C ALA A 269 -11.25 -18.70 -7.53
N LEU A 270 -10.45 -18.84 -8.59
CA LEU A 270 -10.79 -18.41 -9.95
C LEU A 270 -11.45 -17.02 -10.09
N PHE A 271 -10.64 -15.96 -10.00
CA PHE A 271 -10.88 -14.74 -10.77
C PHE A 271 -9.67 -14.44 -11.64
N ALA A 272 -9.43 -15.31 -12.62
CA ALA A 272 -8.40 -15.11 -13.66
C ALA A 272 -8.89 -14.24 -14.83
N ALA A 273 -10.18 -13.87 -14.92
CA ALA A 273 -10.72 -13.25 -16.14
C ALA A 273 -11.03 -11.73 -16.07
N GLY A 274 -10.91 -11.06 -14.92
CA GLY A 274 -11.49 -9.72 -14.76
C GLY A 274 -10.55 -8.51 -14.70
N LEU A 275 -9.23 -8.69 -14.62
CA LEU A 275 -8.30 -7.63 -14.17
C LEU A 275 -7.34 -7.14 -15.26
N VAL A 276 -7.81 -7.04 -16.51
CA VAL A 276 -7.03 -6.47 -17.63
C VAL A 276 -7.76 -5.32 -18.36
N LEU A 277 -8.81 -4.74 -17.76
CA LEU A 277 -9.45 -3.53 -18.29
C LEU A 277 -9.60 -2.46 -17.21
N LEU A 278 -8.47 -1.91 -16.78
CA LEU A 278 -8.34 -0.55 -16.25
C LEU A 278 -7.05 0.05 -16.80
#